data_AF-A0AAV4NLM6-F1
#
_entry.id   AF-A0AAV4NLM6-F1
#
_cell.length_a   1.000
_cell.length_b   1.000
_cell.length_c   1.000
_cell.angle_alpha   90.00
_cell.angle_beta   90.00
_cell.angle_gamma   90.00
#
_symmetry.space_group_name_H-M   'P 1'
#
loop_
_entity.id
_entity.type
_entity.pdbx_description
1 polymer ?
#
loop_
_entity_poly.entity_id
_entity_poly.type
_entity_poly.pdbx_seq_one_letter_code
_entity_poly.pdbx_strand_id
1 'polypeptide(L)'
;MTSYFRRLIGIISISKDGKSVKISHLTFWGRKRDVIVPLEDIVPLTESGCSPNDAYVKLVRFSSKETLYMTLRFGNILDKTKFEFVFGSLDVFGFKK
;
A
#
# COMPACT_ATOMS: atom_id res chain seq x y z
N MET A 1 -10.16 -15.14 15.29
CA MET A 1 -9.41 -14.18 16.13
C MET A 1 -8.93 -13.03 15.26
N THR A 2 -9.55 -11.86 15.45
CA THR A 2 -9.50 -10.76 14.49
C THR A 2 -8.29 -9.87 14.75
N SER A 3 -7.29 -9.95 13.88
CA SER A 3 -6.04 -9.20 14.05
C SER A 3 -6.04 -7.95 13.17
N TYR A 4 -6.62 -6.87 13.70
CA TYR A 4 -6.67 -5.58 13.02
C TYR A 4 -5.30 -4.86 13.01
N PHE A 5 -4.50 -5.00 14.08
CA PHE A 5 -3.22 -4.30 14.22
C PHE A 5 -2.03 -4.92 13.45
N ARG A 6 -2.14 -6.14 12.91
CA ARG A 6 -1.03 -6.80 12.17
C ARG A 6 -0.93 -6.38 10.70
N ARG A 7 -1.83 -5.52 10.23
CA ARG A 7 -2.05 -5.27 8.80
C ARG A 7 -1.60 -3.89 8.35
N LEU A 8 -1.07 -3.05 9.24
CA LEU A 8 -0.64 -1.70 8.88
C LEU A 8 0.75 -1.73 8.24
N ILE A 9 0.82 -1.19 7.03
CA ILE A 9 2.04 -1.07 6.24
C ILE A 9 2.83 0.13 6.76
N GLY A 10 4.08 -0.12 7.15
CA GLY A 10 4.99 0.93 7.57
C GLY A 10 5.75 1.54 6.39
N ILE A 11 6.23 0.70 5.47
CA ILE A 11 7.05 1.13 4.33
C ILE A 11 6.63 0.37 3.08
N ILE A 12 6.49 1.09 1.97
CA ILE A 12 6.35 0.51 0.63
C ILE A 12 7.55 0.97 -0.19
N SER A 13 8.18 0.03 -0.88
CA SER A 13 9.33 0.30 -1.74
C SER A 13 9.19 -0.47 -3.04
N ILE A 14 9.71 0.10 -4.13
CA ILE A 14 9.65 -0.49 -5.47
C ILE A 14 11.07 -0.95 -5.85
N SER A 15 11.18 -2.10 -6.51
CA SER A 15 12.43 -2.58 -7.09
C SER A 15 12.96 -1.60 -8.13
N LYS A 16 14.28 -1.58 -8.33
CA LYS A 16 14.93 -0.74 -9.36
C LYS A 16 14.34 -0.97 -10.75
N ASP A 17 13.94 -2.20 -11.04
CA ASP A 17 13.37 -2.61 -12.33
C ASP A 17 11.86 -2.29 -12.46
N GLY A 18 11.22 -1.75 -11.40
CA GLY A 18 9.80 -1.43 -11.39
C GLY A 18 8.84 -2.63 -11.38
N LYS A 19 9.36 -3.87 -11.46
CA LYS A 19 8.55 -5.10 -11.60
C LYS A 19 8.00 -5.66 -10.28
N SER A 20 8.55 -5.22 -9.15
CA SER A 20 8.18 -5.78 -7.84
C SER A 20 8.11 -4.70 -6.79
N VAL A 21 7.18 -4.88 -5.86
CA VAL A 21 6.95 -4.00 -4.72
C VAL A 21 7.27 -4.78 -3.45
N LYS A 22 8.11 -4.20 -2.61
CA LYS A 22 8.39 -4.68 -1.27
C LYS A 22 7.53 -3.91 -0.28
N ILE A 23 6.69 -4.65 0.43
CA ILE A 23 5.78 -4.17 1.47
C ILE A 23 6.36 -4.59 2.83
N SER A 24 6.69 -3.62 3.66
CA SER A 24 7.18 -3.84 5.01
C SER A 24 6.08 -3.50 6.02
N HIS A 25 5.69 -4.48 6.83
CA HIS A 25 4.71 -4.29 7.90
C HIS A 25 5.22 -4.87 9.21
N LEU A 26 4.63 -4.46 10.34
CA LEU A 26 4.96 -5.03 11.64
C LEU A 26 4.11 -6.27 11.91
N THR A 27 4.76 -7.29 12.47
CA THR A 27 4.08 -8.39 13.13
C THR A 27 3.54 -7.92 14.48
N PHE A 28 2.66 -8.72 15.08
CA PHE A 28 2.06 -8.41 16.38
C PHE A 28 3.07 -8.12 17.49
N TRP A 29 4.19 -8.83 17.47
CA TRP A 29 5.27 -8.69 18.44
C TRP A 29 6.26 -7.59 18.07
N GLY A 30 5.89 -6.68 17.17
CA GLY A 30 6.72 -5.55 16.75
C GLY A 30 7.90 -5.92 15.84
N ARG A 31 8.03 -7.19 15.42
CA ARG A 31 9.07 -7.56 14.44
C ARG A 31 8.65 -7.11 13.04
N LYS A 32 9.56 -6.49 12.29
CA LYS A 32 9.36 -6.16 10.87
C LYS A 32 9.28 -7.43 10.03
N ARG A 33 8.30 -7.48 9.13
CA ARG A 33 8.15 -8.52 8.11
C ARG A 33 8.06 -7.85 6.74
N ASP A 34 8.88 -8.35 5.83
CA ASP A 34 8.93 -7.87 4.45
C ASP A 34 8.28 -8.89 3.53
N VAL A 35 7.41 -8.42 2.65
CA VAL A 35 6.72 -9.21 1.64
C VAL A 35 7.05 -8.60 0.28
N ILE A 36 7.58 -9.41 -0.62
CA ILE A 36 7.87 -9.00 -2.00
C ILE A 36 6.75 -9.53 -2.87
N VAL A 37 6.13 -8.64 -3.63
CA VAL A 37 4.96 -8.91 -4.45
C VAL A 37 5.25 -8.40 -5.87
N PRO A 38 4.95 -9.16 -6.93
CA PRO A 38 5.08 -8.65 -8.29
C PRO A 38 4.04 -7.54 -8.52
N LEU A 39 4.38 -6.54 -9.33
CA LEU A 39 3.53 -5.36 -9.53
C LEU A 39 2.16 -5.73 -10.11
N GLU A 40 2.13 -6.68 -11.03
CA GLU A 40 0.92 -7.24 -11.66
C GLU A 40 -0.07 -7.88 -10.67
N ASP A 41 0.39 -8.27 -9.48
CA ASP A 41 -0.46 -8.86 -8.44
C ASP A 41 -1.09 -7.79 -7.52
N ILE A 42 -0.73 -6.52 -7.67
CA ILE A 42 -1.27 -5.42 -6.86
C ILE A 42 -2.48 -4.82 -7.55
N VAL A 43 -3.58 -4.71 -6.80
CA VAL A 43 -4.77 -4.00 -7.27
C VAL A 43 -4.53 -2.49 -7.14
N PRO A 44 -4.63 -1.71 -8.23
CA PRO A 44 -4.52 -0.25 -8.18
C PRO A 44 -5.54 0.37 -7.23
N LEU A 45 -5.20 1.48 -6.58
CA LEU A 45 -6.09 2.11 -5.61
C LEU A 45 -7.35 2.67 -6.29
N THR A 46 -7.23 3.07 -7.56
CA THR A 46 -8.34 3.53 -8.40
C THR A 46 -9.44 2.47 -8.57
N GLU A 47 -9.08 1.19 -8.58
CA GLU A 47 -10.04 0.08 -8.71
C GLU A 47 -10.53 -0.44 -7.36
N SER A 48 -9.77 -0.19 -6.28
CA SER A 48 -10.08 -0.68 -4.93
C SER A 48 -11.27 0.01 -4.24
N GLY A 49 -11.86 1.04 -4.86
CA GLY A 49 -12.98 1.81 -4.31
C GLY A 49 -12.61 2.65 -3.09
N CYS A 50 -11.34 3.01 -2.92
CA CYS A 50 -10.88 3.83 -1.80
C CYS A 50 -11.38 5.27 -1.92
N SER A 51 -11.90 5.82 -0.83
CA SER A 51 -12.33 7.22 -0.78
C SER A 51 -11.15 8.13 -0.48
N PRO A 52 -11.05 9.32 -1.10
CA PRO A 52 -10.06 10.35 -0.75
C PRO A 52 -10.08 10.73 0.74
N ASN A 53 -11.23 10.56 1.42
CA ASN A 53 -11.38 10.91 2.83
C ASN A 53 -11.02 9.76 3.79
N ASP A 54 -10.66 8.58 3.28
CA ASP A 54 -10.34 7.43 4.12
C ASP A 54 -8.97 7.61 4.80
N ALA A 55 -8.96 7.54 6.13
CA ALA A 55 -7.71 7.56 6.89
C ALA A 55 -6.84 6.32 6.60
N TYR A 56 -7.47 5.21 6.23
CA TYR A 56 -6.82 3.93 5.93
C TYR A 56 -7.28 3.41 4.56
N VAL A 57 -6.30 3.19 3.69
CA VAL A 57 -6.47 2.66 2.35
C VAL A 57 -6.09 1.19 2.35
N LYS A 58 -6.92 0.36 1.72
CA LYS A 58 -6.68 -1.09 1.62
C LYS A 58 -5.76 -1.39 0.45
N LEU A 59 -4.67 -2.08 0.73
CA LEU A 59 -3.85 -2.71 -0.28
C LEU A 59 -4.31 -4.16 -0.44
N VAL A 60 -4.87 -4.44 -1.62
CA VAL A 60 -5.41 -5.75 -2.02
C VAL A 60 -4.49 -6.35 -3.08
N ARG A 61 -4.34 -7.67 -3.03
CA ARG A 61 -3.59 -8.45 -4.01
C ARG A 61 -4.53 -9.42 -4.73
N PHE A 62 -4.24 -9.75 -5.98
CA PHE A 62 -5.04 -10.72 -6.73
C PHE A 62 -4.82 -12.16 -6.22
N SER A 63 -3.58 -12.51 -5.87
CA SER A 63 -3.15 -13.84 -5.46
C SER A 63 -3.59 -14.19 -4.03
N SER A 64 -3.81 -13.19 -3.17
CA SER A 64 -4.05 -13.40 -1.75
C SER A 64 -5.22 -12.60 -1.21
N LYS A 65 -6.05 -13.26 -0.38
CA LYS A 65 -7.14 -12.61 0.39
C LYS A 65 -6.64 -11.80 1.58
N GLU A 66 -5.33 -11.74 1.81
CA GLU A 66 -4.76 -10.91 2.87
C GLU A 66 -4.83 -9.42 2.49
N THR A 67 -5.71 -8.70 3.17
CA THR A 67 -5.78 -7.24 3.08
C THR A 67 -4.80 -6.60 4.05
N LEU A 68 -3.94 -5.74 3.52
CA LEU A 68 -3.10 -4.82 4.29
C LEU A 68 -3.69 -3.40 4.22
N TYR A 69 -3.33 -2.56 5.16
CA TYR A 69 -3.81 -1.18 5.27
C TYR A 69 -2.62 -0.23 5.25
N MET A 70 -2.75 0.90 4.56
CA MET A 70 -1.78 1.98 4.60
C MET A 70 -2.49 3.31 4.84
N THR A 71 -1.78 4.27 5.42
CA THR A 71 -2.31 5.62 5.64
C THR A 71 -1.75 6.56 4.58
N LEU A 72 -2.59 7.05 3.68
CA LEU A 72 -2.20 8.09 2.73
C LEU A 72 -2.03 9.45 3.44
N ARG A 73 -2.93 9.78 4.37
CA ARG A 73 -2.95 11.08 5.08
C ARG A 73 -1.75 11.32 5.98
N PHE A 74 -1.26 10.28 6.65
CA PHE A 74 -0.16 10.37 7.63
C PHE A 74 1.16 9.84 7.08
N GLY A 75 1.15 9.29 5.86
CA GLY A 75 2.33 8.77 5.19
C GLY A 75 3.05 9.85 4.39
N ASN A 76 4.34 9.61 4.13
CA ASN A 76 5.14 10.44 3.21
C ASN A 76 5.40 9.68 1.91
N ILE A 77 5.02 10.28 0.79
CA ILE A 77 5.35 9.77 -0.55
C ILE A 77 6.67 10.40 -0.98
N LEU A 78 7.73 9.60 -1.03
CA LEU A 78 9.07 10.06 -1.42
C LEU A 78 9.19 10.29 -2.93
N ASP A 79 8.54 9.44 -3.73
CA ASP A 79 8.59 9.48 -5.19
C ASP A 79 7.17 9.35 -5.74
N LYS A 80 6.58 10.49 -6.13
CA LYS A 80 5.20 10.55 -6.61
C LYS A 80 5.02 9.81 -7.93
N THR A 81 5.96 9.96 -8.85
CA THR A 81 5.88 9.34 -10.18
C THR A 81 5.87 7.82 -10.07
N LYS A 82 6.74 7.25 -9.23
CA LYS A 82 6.72 5.80 -8.96
C LYS A 82 5.47 5.36 -8.21
N PHE A 83 4.97 6.18 -7.30
CA PHE A 83 3.74 5.87 -6.57
C PHE A 83 2.53 5.80 -7.50
N GLU A 84 2.37 6.81 -8.36
CA GLU A 84 1.28 6.88 -9.34
C GLU A 84 1.36 5.76 -10.37
N PHE A 85 2.57 5.36 -10.77
CA PHE A 85 2.78 4.21 -11.64
C PHE A 85 2.24 2.90 -11.04
N VAL A 86 2.34 2.73 -9.72
CA VAL A 86 1.88 1.50 -9.04
C VAL A 86 0.42 1.54 -8.64
N PHE A 87 -0.03 2.68 -8.11
CA PHE A 87 -1.32 2.80 -7.44
C PHE A 87 -2.37 3.60 -8.24
N GLY A 88 -1.97 4.23 -9.34
CA GLY A 88 -2.80 5.14 -10.12
C GLY A 88 -2.70 6.59 -9.67
N SER A 89 -3.39 7.49 -10.37
CA SER A 89 -3.30 8.94 -10.13
C SER A 89 -3.69 9.32 -8.69
N LEU A 90 -2.85 10.13 -8.06
CA LEU A 90 -3.06 10.69 -6.73
C LEU A 90 -4.12 11.80 -6.69
N ASP A 91 -4.47 12.38 -7.85
CA ASP A 91 -5.44 13.48 -7.96
C ASP A 91 -6.83 13.04 -7.50
N VAL A 92 -7.16 11.76 -7.72
CA VAL A 92 -8.41 11.12 -7.25
C VAL A 92 -8.49 11.10 -5.72
N PHE A 93 -7.35 11.13 -5.03
CA PHE A 93 -7.26 11.03 -3.58
C PHE A 93 -7.23 12.39 -2.87
N GLY A 94 -7.43 13.49 -3.59
CA GLY A 94 -7.55 14.83 -2.98
C GLY A 94 -6.30 15.27 -2.23
N PHE A 95 -5.13 14.76 -2.62
CA PHE A 95 -3.84 15.02 -1.98
C PHE A 95 -3.38 16.47 -2.26
N LYS A 96 -4.04 17.44 -1.63
CA LYS A 96 -3.51 18.81 -1.52
C LYS A 96 -2.35 18.79 -0.55
N LYS A 97 -1.14 18.85 -1.08
CA LYS A 97 0.06 19.10 -0.29
C LYS A 97 0.02 20.53 0.26
#